data_AF-A0A7I7NJE0-F1
#
_entry.id   AF-A0A7I7NJE0-F1
#
_cell.length_a   1.000
_cell.length_b   1.000
_cell.length_c   1.000
_cell.angle_alpha   90.00
_cell.angle_beta   90.00
_cell.angle_gamma   90.00
#
_symmetry.space_group_name_H-M   'P 1'
#
loop_
_entity.id
_entity.type
_entity.pdbx_description
1 polymer ?
#
loop_
_entity_poly.entity_id
_entity_poly.type
_entity_poly.pdbx_seq_one_letter_code
_entity_poly.pdbx_strand_id
1 'polypeptide(L)'
;MTQQLDIDVRSLELDLHYIRRLDLFGAPGVTVCHGLGPKEANLGCTTEPLFAKVLPEIATWLNAPGHAGQVILLLIEDQLQDPTAYASALATFDQVLRRPNGTSLIYHPDPGQRAANGCVPLPRDVSRDDVRASGARVVLVSSCVLGWSTTVFDWTNEEVQNGSTSGYRPYPTCDASYGTPVYASRLVRYYEDSTLVAALVNPTRPPANPEALTPAKVRAMTDCGVNLFGLDQLLPEDGRIQASLWSWAPGEPRPGAGTCALQGADGRWVAAPCGDAHRAACMSANGTWTVTPSPVTFAAAPSAWAAVGVTFALPRTGDQNARLHAAAGPTGGTWVRYAVPAEATPYPGQADPRTQALAPPGPR
;
A
#
# COMPACT_ATOMS: atom_id res chain seq x y z
N MET A 1 7.09 -14.41 5.66
CA MET A 1 6.19 -13.26 5.36
C MET A 1 6.59 -12.00 6.14
N THR A 2 6.85 -12.10 7.44
CA THR A 2 7.04 -10.94 8.33
C THR A 2 8.16 -9.97 7.92
N GLN A 3 9.21 -10.47 7.27
CA GLN A 3 10.31 -9.62 6.77
C GLN A 3 9.82 -8.52 5.81
N GLN A 4 8.76 -8.77 5.03
CA GLN A 4 8.16 -7.72 4.19
C GLN A 4 7.52 -6.62 5.05
N LEU A 5 6.86 -7.00 6.14
CA LEU A 5 6.27 -6.05 7.09
C LEU A 5 7.35 -5.25 7.82
N ASP A 6 8.49 -5.87 8.13
CA ASP A 6 9.63 -5.21 8.77
C ASP A 6 10.30 -4.15 7.87
N ILE A 7 10.16 -4.27 6.54
CA ILE A 7 10.63 -3.28 5.56
C ILE A 7 9.51 -2.34 5.06
N ASP A 8 8.49 -2.16 5.90
CA ASP A 8 7.37 -1.22 5.72
C ASP A 8 6.34 -1.54 4.63
N VAL A 9 6.29 -2.79 4.13
CA VAL A 9 5.14 -3.25 3.33
C VAL A 9 3.89 -3.31 4.20
N ARG A 10 2.78 -2.73 3.71
CA ARG A 10 1.47 -2.72 4.41
C ARG A 10 0.31 -3.20 3.54
N SER A 11 0.61 -3.66 2.34
CA SER A 11 -0.32 -4.42 1.52
C SER A 11 0.32 -5.75 1.21
N LEU A 12 -0.33 -6.84 1.59
CA LEU A 12 0.09 -8.20 1.28
C LEU A 12 -0.94 -8.86 0.39
N GLU A 13 -0.50 -9.83 -0.39
CA GLU A 13 -1.33 -10.64 -1.26
C GLU A 13 -1.11 -12.11 -0.94
N LEU A 14 -2.22 -12.85 -0.85
CA LEU A 14 -2.23 -14.28 -0.62
C LEU A 14 -3.17 -14.93 -1.63
N ASP A 15 -2.60 -15.77 -2.47
CA ASP A 15 -3.33 -16.57 -3.43
C ASP A 15 -3.78 -17.85 -2.75
N LEU A 16 -5.09 -18.01 -2.60
CA LEU A 16 -5.66 -19.14 -1.86
C LEU A 16 -6.21 -20.17 -2.82
N HIS A 17 -5.62 -21.36 -2.80
CA HIS A 17 -6.08 -22.52 -3.56
C HIS A 17 -6.60 -23.62 -2.64
N TYR A 18 -7.54 -24.43 -3.14
CA TYR A 18 -8.04 -25.61 -2.45
C TYR A 18 -7.57 -26.89 -3.15
N ILE A 19 -6.46 -27.45 -2.66
CA ILE A 19 -5.77 -28.57 -3.31
C ILE A 19 -5.65 -29.77 -2.39
N ARG A 20 -5.52 -30.96 -2.96
CA ARG A 20 -5.21 -32.19 -2.20
C ARG A 20 -3.82 -32.12 -1.60
N ARG A 21 -3.69 -32.56 -0.36
CA ARG A 21 -2.47 -32.42 0.44
C ARG A 21 -1.94 -33.76 0.90
N LEU A 22 -0.65 -34.01 0.68
CA LEU A 22 0.00 -35.22 1.19
C LEU A 22 0.01 -35.25 2.72
N ASP A 23 0.25 -34.10 3.36
CA ASP A 23 0.23 -33.96 4.82
C ASP A 23 -1.16 -34.10 5.45
N LEU A 24 -2.22 -34.11 4.63
CA LEU A 24 -3.60 -34.41 5.03
C LEU A 24 -4.11 -35.73 4.43
N PHE A 25 -3.21 -36.66 4.08
CA PHE A 25 -3.55 -37.98 3.52
C PHE A 25 -4.44 -37.90 2.26
N GLY A 26 -4.22 -36.90 1.42
CA GLY A 26 -4.96 -36.66 0.19
C GLY A 26 -6.28 -35.91 0.36
N ALA A 27 -6.65 -35.53 1.59
CA ALA A 27 -7.73 -34.59 1.82
C ALA A 27 -7.33 -33.19 1.32
N PRO A 28 -8.29 -32.38 0.83
CA PRO A 28 -8.01 -31.03 0.39
C PRO A 28 -7.80 -30.07 1.56
N GLY A 29 -7.01 -29.01 1.33
CA GLY A 29 -6.75 -27.96 2.32
C GLY A 29 -6.49 -26.61 1.64
N VAL A 30 -6.88 -25.53 2.32
CA VAL A 30 -6.63 -24.16 1.86
C VAL A 30 -5.14 -23.89 1.94
N THR A 31 -4.52 -23.65 0.78
CA THR A 31 -3.08 -23.55 0.57
C THR A 31 -2.74 -22.18 0.01
N VAL A 32 -1.67 -21.56 0.52
CA VAL A 32 -1.15 -20.32 -0.04
C VAL A 32 -0.18 -20.68 -1.16
N CYS A 33 -0.58 -20.44 -2.40
CA CYS A 33 0.16 -20.87 -3.58
C CYS A 33 -0.15 -19.94 -4.74
N HIS A 34 0.85 -19.61 -5.55
CA HIS A 34 0.62 -18.98 -6.85
C HIS A 34 0.52 -20.06 -7.94
N GLY A 35 -0.65 -20.20 -8.57
CA GLY A 35 -0.90 -21.18 -9.61
C GLY A 35 -2.11 -20.83 -10.47
N LEU A 36 -2.40 -21.64 -11.48
CA LEU A 36 -3.64 -21.52 -12.24
C LEU A 36 -4.84 -21.94 -11.40
N GLY A 37 -6.04 -21.58 -11.83
CA GLY A 37 -7.26 -21.90 -11.11
C GLY A 37 -7.62 -23.39 -11.09
N PRO A 38 -8.69 -23.75 -10.37
CA PRO A 38 -9.14 -25.14 -10.24
C PRO A 38 -9.58 -25.78 -11.56
N LYS A 39 -9.98 -24.99 -12.57
CA LYS A 39 -10.31 -25.48 -13.92
C LYS A 39 -9.09 -26.06 -14.63
N GLU A 40 -7.92 -25.55 -14.31
CA GLU A 40 -6.61 -26.00 -14.77
C GLU A 40 -5.94 -26.89 -13.72
N ALA A 41 -6.73 -27.53 -12.86
CA ALA A 41 -6.30 -28.45 -11.81
C ALA A 41 -5.30 -27.84 -10.81
N ASN A 42 -5.36 -26.53 -10.58
CA ASN A 42 -4.41 -25.81 -9.72
C ASN A 42 -2.94 -25.97 -10.16
N LEU A 43 -2.70 -26.05 -11.48
CA LEU A 43 -1.36 -26.20 -12.03
C LEU A 43 -0.43 -25.09 -11.53
N GLY A 44 0.69 -25.50 -10.94
CA GLY A 44 1.62 -24.60 -10.27
C GLY A 44 1.70 -24.83 -8.77
N CYS A 45 0.61 -25.29 -8.16
CA CYS A 45 0.59 -25.62 -6.75
C CYS A 45 1.10 -27.01 -6.47
N THR A 46 1.91 -27.11 -5.42
CA THR A 46 2.63 -28.30 -5.02
C THR A 46 2.49 -28.53 -3.50
N THR A 47 3.55 -28.22 -2.75
CA THR A 47 3.67 -28.50 -1.31
C THR A 47 3.69 -27.22 -0.47
N GLU A 48 3.25 -26.10 -1.03
CA GLU A 48 3.26 -24.79 -0.36
C GLU A 48 2.47 -24.84 0.96
N PRO A 49 2.72 -23.96 1.93
CA PRO A 49 2.10 -24.08 3.24
C PRO A 49 0.57 -23.90 3.22
N LEU A 50 -0.10 -24.57 4.17
CA LEU A 50 -1.51 -24.30 4.45
C LEU A 50 -1.70 -22.86 4.92
N PHE A 51 -2.83 -22.26 4.57
CA PHE A 51 -3.20 -20.92 5.01
C PHE A 51 -3.19 -20.75 6.53
N ALA A 52 -3.64 -21.78 7.25
CA ALA A 52 -3.59 -21.83 8.72
C ALA A 52 -2.16 -21.82 9.30
N LYS A 53 -1.12 -22.09 8.50
CA LYS A 53 0.30 -21.96 8.90
C LYS A 53 0.88 -20.59 8.53
N VAL A 54 0.40 -19.95 7.46
CA VAL A 54 0.92 -18.66 6.97
C VAL A 54 0.29 -17.48 7.71
N LEU A 55 -1.04 -17.44 7.85
CA LEU A 55 -1.75 -16.30 8.45
C LEU A 55 -1.29 -15.95 9.88
N PRO A 56 -0.90 -16.92 10.75
CA PRO A 56 -0.37 -16.61 12.07
C PRO A 56 0.87 -15.73 12.07
N GLU A 57 1.70 -15.73 11.02
CA GLU A 57 2.86 -14.82 10.90
C GLU A 57 2.40 -13.35 10.94
N ILE A 58 1.33 -13.02 10.22
CA ILE A 58 0.77 -11.66 10.16
C ILE A 58 0.17 -11.26 11.51
N ALA A 59 -0.63 -12.14 12.11
CA ALA A 59 -1.24 -11.88 13.42
C ALA A 59 -0.19 -11.72 14.52
N THR A 60 0.83 -12.58 14.53
CA THR A 60 1.95 -12.51 15.49
C THR A 60 2.69 -11.19 15.34
N TRP A 61 3.01 -10.79 14.11
CA TRP A 61 3.66 -9.51 13.86
C TRP A 61 2.79 -8.33 14.32
N LEU A 62 1.50 -8.30 13.97
CA LEU A 62 0.61 -7.21 14.39
C LEU A 62 0.51 -7.08 15.92
N ASN A 63 0.52 -8.20 16.64
CA ASN A 63 0.41 -8.24 18.09
C ASN A 63 1.74 -8.01 18.82
N ALA A 64 2.86 -7.93 18.11
CA ALA A 64 4.15 -7.65 18.73
C ALA A 64 4.21 -6.24 19.34
N PRO A 65 4.98 -6.04 20.42
CA PRO A 65 5.19 -4.73 21.02
C PRO A 65 5.63 -3.70 19.97
N GLY A 66 5.06 -2.49 20.06
CA GLY A 66 5.40 -1.39 19.15
C GLY A 66 4.72 -1.42 17.78
N HIS A 67 4.02 -2.51 17.44
CA HIS A 67 3.24 -2.56 16.21
C HIS A 67 1.81 -2.07 16.39
N ALA A 68 1.38 -1.64 17.59
CA ALA A 68 -0.03 -1.31 17.89
C ALA A 68 -0.73 -0.35 16.90
N GLY A 69 0.02 0.55 16.25
CA GLY A 69 -0.52 1.49 15.26
C GLY A 69 -0.48 1.01 13.80
N GLN A 70 -0.09 -0.23 13.53
CA GLN A 70 0.03 -0.76 12.16
C GLN A 70 -1.33 -1.26 11.64
N VAL A 71 -1.62 -0.95 10.38
CA VAL A 71 -2.79 -1.43 9.62
C VAL A 71 -2.30 -2.11 8.34
N ILE A 72 -2.84 -3.29 8.03
CA ILE A 72 -2.50 -4.06 6.83
C ILE A 72 -3.74 -4.19 5.94
N LEU A 73 -3.54 -3.94 4.64
CA LEU A 73 -4.44 -4.39 3.59
C LEU A 73 -4.01 -5.79 3.17
N LEU A 74 -4.90 -6.77 3.24
CA LEU A 74 -4.62 -8.14 2.85
C LEU A 74 -5.53 -8.51 1.68
N LEU A 75 -4.93 -8.53 0.49
CA LEU A 75 -5.55 -9.02 -0.72
C LEU A 75 -5.56 -10.54 -0.71
N ILE A 76 -6.72 -11.11 -0.98
CA ILE A 76 -6.92 -12.53 -1.17
C ILE A 76 -7.22 -12.75 -2.64
N GLU A 77 -6.30 -13.38 -3.38
CA GLU A 77 -6.63 -13.86 -4.72
C GLU A 77 -7.43 -15.16 -4.59
N ASP A 78 -8.67 -15.12 -5.04
CA ASP A 78 -9.60 -16.24 -4.95
C ASP A 78 -9.38 -17.27 -6.05
N GLN A 79 -8.63 -18.31 -5.72
CA GLN A 79 -8.56 -19.55 -6.48
C GLN A 79 -9.21 -20.72 -5.71
N LEU A 80 -10.05 -20.42 -4.71
CA LEU A 80 -10.72 -21.42 -3.88
C LEU A 80 -11.89 -22.03 -4.63
N GLN A 81 -12.81 -21.20 -5.13
CA GLN A 81 -14.00 -21.58 -5.93
C GLN A 81 -14.81 -22.77 -5.37
N ASP A 82 -14.75 -23.02 -4.05
CA ASP A 82 -15.40 -24.13 -3.36
C ASP A 82 -16.02 -23.66 -2.03
N PRO A 83 -17.30 -23.97 -1.74
CA PRO A 83 -17.97 -23.56 -0.50
C PRO A 83 -17.28 -24.03 0.79
N THR A 84 -16.72 -25.24 0.80
CA THR A 84 -16.00 -25.81 1.94
C THR A 84 -14.70 -25.04 2.18
N ALA A 85 -14.02 -24.68 1.09
CA ALA A 85 -12.79 -23.89 1.15
C ALA A 85 -13.04 -22.48 1.69
N TYR A 86 -14.13 -21.81 1.27
CA TYR A 86 -14.51 -20.51 1.84
C TYR A 86 -14.81 -20.59 3.33
N ALA A 87 -15.57 -21.59 3.76
CA ALA A 87 -15.85 -21.81 5.18
C ALA A 87 -14.56 -22.06 5.99
N SER A 88 -13.62 -22.83 5.42
CA SER A 88 -12.31 -23.08 6.04
C SER A 88 -11.44 -21.83 6.13
N ALA A 89 -11.41 -21.01 5.07
CA ALA A 89 -10.70 -19.73 5.07
C ALA A 89 -11.28 -18.75 6.10
N LEU A 90 -12.61 -18.60 6.14
CA LEU A 90 -13.31 -17.81 7.16
C LEU A 90 -12.97 -18.24 8.58
N ALA A 91 -13.06 -19.54 8.87
CA ALA A 91 -12.71 -20.06 10.19
C ALA A 91 -11.24 -19.75 10.54
N THR A 92 -10.33 -19.79 9.56
CA THR A 92 -8.93 -19.42 9.77
C THR A 92 -8.77 -17.93 10.05
N PHE A 93 -9.43 -17.04 9.29
CA PHE A 93 -9.44 -15.60 9.57
C PHE A 93 -9.94 -15.32 10.99
N ASP A 94 -11.11 -15.87 11.32
CA ASP A 94 -11.75 -15.68 12.61
C ASP A 94 -10.93 -16.21 13.76
N GLN A 95 -10.20 -17.33 13.59
CA GLN A 95 -9.39 -17.91 14.65
C GLN A 95 -8.07 -17.15 14.83
N VAL A 96 -7.42 -16.76 13.74
CA VAL A 96 -6.03 -16.31 13.73
C VAL A 96 -5.90 -14.79 13.84
N LEU A 97 -6.74 -14.02 13.16
CA LEU A 97 -6.68 -12.55 13.16
C LEU A 97 -7.33 -11.96 14.42
N ARG A 98 -6.78 -12.34 15.58
CA ARG A 98 -7.21 -11.88 16.90
C ARG A 98 -6.05 -11.32 17.70
N ARG A 99 -6.40 -10.47 18.65
CA ARG A 99 -5.50 -10.08 19.75
C ARG A 99 -5.38 -11.20 20.78
N PRO A 100 -4.37 -11.16 21.66
CA PRO A 100 -4.26 -12.09 22.78
C PRO A 100 -5.49 -12.14 23.70
N ASN A 101 -6.27 -11.05 23.78
CA ASN A 101 -7.51 -10.99 24.54
C ASN A 101 -8.75 -11.53 23.77
N GLY A 102 -8.55 -12.11 22.59
CA GLY A 102 -9.61 -12.70 21.76
C GLY A 102 -10.40 -11.71 20.90
N THR A 103 -10.15 -10.39 20.98
CA THR A 103 -10.84 -9.43 20.11
C THR A 103 -10.34 -9.52 18.66
N SER A 104 -11.24 -9.32 17.69
CA SER A 104 -10.90 -9.37 16.25
C SER A 104 -9.94 -8.23 15.87
N LEU A 105 -9.03 -8.52 14.93
CA LEU A 105 -8.22 -7.53 14.22
C LEU A 105 -8.85 -7.10 12.90
N ILE A 106 -9.95 -7.73 12.47
CA ILE A 106 -10.54 -7.51 11.14
C ILE A 106 -11.45 -6.28 11.15
N TYR A 107 -11.29 -5.43 10.14
CA TYR A 107 -12.24 -4.39 9.82
C TYR A 107 -13.33 -5.01 8.95
N HIS A 108 -14.52 -5.19 9.50
CA HIS A 108 -15.59 -5.94 8.83
C HIS A 108 -16.44 -5.04 7.90
N PRO A 109 -16.91 -5.60 6.77
CA PRO A 109 -17.97 -5.01 5.96
C PRO A 109 -19.22 -4.63 6.75
N ASP A 110 -19.73 -3.41 6.56
CA ASP A 110 -21.04 -2.99 7.09
C ASP A 110 -22.17 -3.60 6.24
N PRO A 111 -23.01 -4.50 6.80
CA PRO A 111 -24.13 -5.07 6.06
C PRO A 111 -25.11 -4.03 5.50
N GLY A 112 -25.21 -2.85 6.10
CA GLY A 112 -26.03 -1.73 5.62
C GLY A 112 -25.54 -1.11 4.32
N GLN A 113 -24.29 -1.39 3.92
CA GLN A 113 -23.67 -0.88 2.69
C GLN A 113 -23.59 -1.93 1.57
N ARG A 114 -24.30 -3.06 1.73
CA ARG A 114 -24.27 -4.16 0.75
C ARG A 114 -24.86 -3.71 -0.59
N ALA A 115 -24.09 -3.88 -1.66
CA ALA A 115 -24.51 -3.63 -3.02
C ALA A 115 -25.40 -4.77 -3.55
N ALA A 116 -25.96 -4.56 -4.75
CA ALA A 116 -26.87 -5.52 -5.39
C ALA A 116 -26.23 -6.88 -5.71
N ASN A 117 -24.90 -6.93 -5.88
CA ASN A 117 -24.14 -8.17 -6.06
C ASN A 117 -24.01 -8.99 -4.76
N GLY A 118 -24.53 -8.47 -3.65
CA GLY A 118 -24.50 -9.12 -2.35
C GLY A 118 -23.17 -8.97 -1.61
N CYS A 119 -22.24 -8.13 -2.06
CA CYS A 119 -21.01 -7.79 -1.35
C CYS A 119 -21.01 -6.30 -0.94
N VAL A 120 -20.13 -5.93 -0.03
CA VAL A 120 -19.90 -4.52 0.34
C VAL A 120 -18.63 -4.07 -0.38
N PRO A 121 -18.66 -2.96 -1.15
CA PRO A 121 -17.47 -2.45 -1.81
C PRO A 121 -16.44 -1.99 -0.78
N LEU A 122 -15.14 -2.11 -1.11
CA LEU A 122 -14.06 -1.56 -0.30
C LEU A 122 -14.28 -0.05 -0.09
N PRO A 123 -14.44 0.43 1.16
CA PRO A 123 -14.60 1.86 1.40
C PRO A 123 -13.29 2.61 1.10
N ARG A 124 -13.38 3.70 0.35
CA ARG A 124 -12.22 4.51 -0.07
C ARG A 124 -12.10 5.86 0.63
N ASP A 125 -13.13 6.22 1.38
CA ASP A 125 -13.18 7.37 2.27
C ASP A 125 -12.77 7.02 3.71
N VAL A 126 -12.60 5.73 4.00
CA VAL A 126 -12.08 5.22 5.28
C VAL A 126 -10.55 5.33 5.31
N SER A 127 -10.04 6.03 6.31
CA SER A 127 -8.60 6.14 6.54
C SER A 127 -8.06 4.98 7.39
N ARG A 128 -6.74 4.80 7.40
CA ARG A 128 -6.09 3.90 8.36
C ARG A 128 -6.39 4.27 9.81
N ASP A 129 -6.66 5.55 10.09
CA ASP A 129 -6.95 6.03 11.44
C ASP A 129 -8.36 5.61 11.86
N ASP A 130 -9.33 5.65 10.94
CA ASP A 130 -10.68 5.15 11.16
C ASP A 130 -10.69 3.64 11.40
N VAL A 131 -9.89 2.88 10.64
CA VAL A 131 -9.70 1.45 10.87
C VAL A 131 -9.18 1.21 12.29
N ARG A 132 -8.15 1.94 12.73
CA ARG A 132 -7.62 1.80 14.10
C ARG A 132 -8.61 2.23 15.17
N ALA A 133 -9.36 3.31 14.93
CA ALA A 133 -10.37 3.83 15.85
C ALA A 133 -11.51 2.82 16.08
N SER A 134 -11.84 2.01 15.07
CA SER A 134 -12.78 0.88 15.23
C SER A 134 -12.24 -0.29 16.06
N GLY A 135 -10.95 -0.27 16.41
CA GLY A 135 -10.27 -1.39 17.03
C GLY A 135 -9.84 -2.47 16.03
N ALA A 136 -9.95 -2.23 14.73
CA ALA A 136 -9.45 -3.11 13.69
C ALA A 136 -8.05 -2.71 13.22
N ARG A 137 -7.36 -3.63 12.53
CA ARG A 137 -5.98 -3.49 12.02
C ARG A 137 -5.74 -4.25 10.71
N VAL A 138 -6.68 -5.05 10.24
CA VAL A 138 -6.59 -5.79 8.98
C VAL A 138 -7.83 -5.48 8.14
N VAL A 139 -7.64 -5.03 6.91
CA VAL A 139 -8.69 -4.88 5.91
C VAL A 139 -8.52 -6.01 4.90
N LEU A 140 -9.53 -6.86 4.75
CA LEU A 140 -9.51 -8.00 3.83
C LEU A 140 -10.22 -7.62 2.53
N VAL A 141 -9.59 -7.87 1.38
CA VAL A 141 -10.16 -7.55 0.07
C VAL A 141 -10.02 -8.74 -0.90
N SER A 142 -11.00 -8.89 -1.78
CA SER A 142 -11.02 -9.86 -2.89
C SER A 142 -12.03 -9.39 -3.94
N SER A 143 -12.17 -10.12 -5.05
CA SER A 143 -13.40 -10.12 -5.84
C SER A 143 -14.63 -10.53 -5.00
N CYS A 144 -15.83 -10.12 -5.42
CA CYS A 144 -17.07 -10.45 -4.71
C CYS A 144 -17.35 -11.95 -4.71
N VAL A 145 -17.34 -12.54 -3.51
CA VAL A 145 -17.78 -13.91 -3.27
C VAL A 145 -18.71 -13.93 -2.06
N LEU A 146 -19.93 -14.44 -2.25
CA LEU A 146 -20.96 -14.47 -1.20
C LEU A 146 -20.51 -15.27 0.03
N GLY A 147 -19.76 -16.36 -0.19
CA GLY A 147 -19.29 -17.30 0.83
C GLY A 147 -18.45 -16.68 1.94
N TRP A 148 -17.83 -15.52 1.73
CA TRP A 148 -17.07 -14.78 2.75
C TRP A 148 -17.38 -13.28 2.83
N SER A 149 -18.45 -12.84 2.16
CA SER A 149 -18.81 -11.42 1.98
C SER A 149 -19.12 -10.65 3.28
N THR A 150 -19.25 -11.34 4.42
CA THR A 150 -19.41 -10.73 5.74
C THR A 150 -18.08 -10.33 6.39
N THR A 151 -16.96 -10.76 5.80
CA THR A 151 -15.62 -10.59 6.36
C THR A 151 -14.66 -9.94 5.36
N VAL A 152 -14.84 -10.21 4.06
CA VAL A 152 -13.99 -9.72 2.97
C VAL A 152 -14.75 -8.68 2.16
N PHE A 153 -14.15 -7.50 1.96
CA PHE A 153 -14.70 -6.48 1.08
C PHE A 153 -14.54 -6.88 -0.39
N ASP A 154 -15.53 -6.53 -1.20
CA ASP A 154 -15.41 -6.57 -2.65
C ASP A 154 -14.62 -5.35 -3.10
N TRP A 155 -13.43 -5.56 -3.64
CA TRP A 155 -12.68 -4.46 -4.22
C TRP A 155 -12.96 -4.25 -5.70
N THR A 156 -13.80 -5.09 -6.34
CA THR A 156 -14.09 -5.01 -7.77
C THR A 156 -14.69 -3.66 -8.14
N ASN A 157 -14.09 -2.99 -9.11
CA ASN A 157 -14.42 -1.62 -9.52
C ASN A 157 -14.01 -0.53 -8.51
N GLU A 158 -13.35 -0.87 -7.42
CA GLU A 158 -12.65 0.08 -6.57
C GLU A 158 -11.18 0.17 -6.97
N GLU A 159 -10.71 -0.83 -7.69
CA GLU A 159 -9.37 -1.02 -8.22
C GLU A 159 -9.33 -1.01 -9.75
N VAL A 160 -8.11 -0.86 -10.28
CA VAL A 160 -7.69 -1.35 -11.60
C VAL A 160 -6.31 -1.97 -11.41
N GLN A 161 -6.00 -3.01 -12.19
CA GLN A 161 -4.71 -3.67 -12.09
C GLN A 161 -4.13 -4.09 -13.43
N ASN A 162 -2.80 -4.14 -13.51
CA ASN A 162 -2.07 -4.60 -14.68
C ASN A 162 -0.71 -5.21 -14.28
N GLY A 163 -0.25 -6.23 -15.01
CA GLY A 163 1.05 -6.89 -14.84
C GLY A 163 2.25 -6.06 -15.31
N SER A 164 2.09 -4.74 -15.43
CA SER A 164 3.01 -3.75 -16.01
C SER A 164 3.00 -3.64 -17.55
N THR A 165 3.48 -2.49 -18.04
CA THR A 165 3.55 -2.12 -19.46
C THR A 165 4.89 -1.47 -19.77
N SER A 166 5.46 -1.79 -20.93
CA SER A 166 6.67 -1.14 -21.45
C SER A 166 6.47 0.33 -21.83
N GLY A 167 5.21 0.76 -22.01
CA GLY A 167 4.85 2.09 -22.50
C GLY A 167 4.74 3.17 -21.43
N TYR A 168 4.97 2.86 -20.14
CA TYR A 168 4.81 3.83 -19.05
C TYR A 168 5.79 5.00 -19.20
N ARG A 169 5.30 6.24 -19.09
CA ARG A 169 6.12 7.46 -19.18
C ARG A 169 6.08 8.26 -17.87
N PRO A 170 7.11 9.08 -17.59
CA PRO A 170 7.07 10.00 -16.46
C PRO A 170 5.87 10.97 -16.53
N TYR A 171 5.48 11.48 -15.35
CA TYR A 171 4.54 12.58 -15.25
C TYR A 171 4.99 13.77 -16.15
N PRO A 172 4.08 14.45 -16.87
CA PRO A 172 2.62 14.31 -16.81
C PRO A 172 2.04 13.31 -17.82
N THR A 173 2.86 12.61 -18.61
CA THR A 173 2.35 11.74 -19.67
C THR A 173 1.78 10.44 -19.12
N CYS A 174 2.42 9.83 -18.12
CA CYS A 174 1.93 8.64 -17.42
C CYS A 174 1.61 7.44 -18.35
N ASP A 175 0.77 6.52 -17.89
CA ASP A 175 0.31 5.37 -18.70
C ASP A 175 -0.72 5.79 -19.75
N ALA A 176 -0.63 5.20 -20.94
CA ALA A 176 -1.70 5.29 -21.94
C ALA A 176 -2.95 4.47 -21.55
N SER A 177 -2.81 3.45 -20.71
CA SER A 177 -3.90 2.56 -20.31
C SER A 177 -4.94 3.24 -19.40
N TYR A 178 -4.53 4.17 -18.55
CA TYR A 178 -5.40 4.81 -17.57
C TYR A 178 -5.35 6.33 -17.68
N GLY A 179 -6.51 6.96 -17.85
CA GLY A 179 -6.64 8.41 -17.83
C GLY A 179 -6.65 9.00 -16.41
N THR A 180 -6.52 10.32 -16.31
CA THR A 180 -6.57 11.08 -15.03
C THR A 180 -7.75 10.71 -14.12
N PRO A 181 -8.99 10.50 -14.61
CA PRO A 181 -10.11 10.12 -13.74
C PRO A 181 -9.85 8.81 -12.97
N VAL A 182 -9.18 7.83 -13.58
CA VAL A 182 -8.89 6.54 -12.95
C VAL A 182 -7.94 6.74 -11.77
N TYR A 183 -6.82 7.44 -11.97
CA TYR A 183 -5.86 7.73 -10.89
C TYR A 183 -6.46 8.58 -9.76
N ALA A 184 -7.44 9.43 -10.06
CA ALA A 184 -8.13 10.25 -9.06
C ALA A 184 -9.16 9.48 -8.24
N SER A 185 -9.68 8.37 -8.77
CA SER A 185 -10.84 7.69 -8.20
C SER A 185 -10.74 6.17 -8.28
N ARG A 186 -9.55 5.56 -8.16
CA ARG A 186 -9.35 4.11 -8.06
C ARG A 186 -8.07 3.80 -7.28
N LEU A 187 -8.02 2.62 -6.65
CA LEU A 187 -6.76 1.98 -6.33
C LEU A 187 -6.13 1.50 -7.65
N VAL A 188 -4.90 1.90 -7.93
CA VAL A 188 -4.22 1.53 -9.17
C VAL A 188 -3.05 0.65 -8.78
N ARG A 189 -3.18 -0.64 -9.12
CA ARG A 189 -2.22 -1.68 -8.79
C ARG A 189 -1.40 -2.07 -10.01
N TYR A 190 -0.09 -2.15 -9.83
CA TYR A 190 0.79 -2.81 -10.79
C TYR A 190 1.57 -3.91 -10.10
N TYR A 191 1.70 -5.05 -10.75
CA TYR A 191 2.34 -6.21 -10.16
C TYR A 191 3.36 -6.83 -11.11
N GLU A 192 4.32 -7.52 -10.53
CA GLU A 192 5.20 -8.44 -11.19
C GLU A 192 4.69 -9.86 -10.93
N ASP A 193 4.93 -10.77 -11.87
CA ASP A 193 4.67 -12.19 -11.66
C ASP A 193 5.89 -12.99 -12.11
N SER A 194 6.69 -13.45 -11.13
CA SER A 194 7.96 -14.16 -11.28
C SER A 194 7.92 -15.65 -11.16
N THR A 195 6.72 -16.17 -11.18
CA THR A 195 6.53 -17.59 -11.06
C THR A 195 6.90 -18.31 -12.33
N LEU A 196 7.36 -19.56 -12.16
CA LEU A 196 7.58 -20.46 -13.28
C LEU A 196 6.29 -20.68 -14.06
N VAL A 197 5.14 -20.73 -13.37
CA VAL A 197 3.82 -20.91 -13.97
C VAL A 197 3.55 -19.79 -14.97
N ALA A 198 3.77 -18.54 -14.58
CA ALA A 198 3.65 -17.38 -15.48
C ALA A 198 4.53 -17.52 -16.72
N ALA A 199 5.80 -17.90 -16.52
CA ALA A 199 6.73 -18.13 -17.63
C ALA A 199 6.31 -19.30 -18.55
N LEU A 200 5.56 -20.28 -18.05
CA LEU A 200 5.08 -21.41 -18.85
C LEU A 200 3.78 -21.09 -19.59
N VAL A 201 2.89 -20.28 -19.01
CA VAL A 201 1.58 -19.96 -19.61
C VAL A 201 1.61 -18.70 -20.47
N ASN A 202 2.51 -17.78 -20.17
CA ASN A 202 2.77 -16.56 -20.92
C ASN A 202 4.29 -16.33 -20.99
N PRO A 203 5.00 -16.96 -21.95
CA PRO A 203 6.47 -17.06 -21.98
C PRO A 203 7.21 -15.74 -22.31
N THR A 204 6.65 -14.59 -21.95
CA THR A 204 7.20 -13.26 -22.24
C THR A 204 8.25 -12.78 -21.23
N ARG A 205 8.74 -13.61 -20.28
CA ARG A 205 9.79 -13.20 -19.33
C ARG A 205 11.20 -13.19 -19.95
N PRO A 206 11.85 -12.03 -20.14
CA PRO A 206 13.20 -11.92 -20.70
C PRO A 206 14.24 -11.59 -19.60
N PRO A 207 15.55 -11.59 -19.91
CA PRO A 207 16.53 -10.87 -19.07
C PRO A 207 16.46 -9.34 -19.22
N ALA A 208 15.62 -8.82 -20.12
CA ALA A 208 15.36 -7.40 -20.30
C ALA A 208 13.86 -7.19 -20.54
N ASN A 209 13.02 -7.35 -19.50
CA ASN A 209 11.61 -6.99 -19.60
C ASN A 209 11.48 -5.46 -19.52
N PRO A 210 11.10 -4.73 -20.58
CA PRO A 210 10.72 -3.32 -20.45
C PRO A 210 9.49 -3.11 -19.53
N GLU A 211 8.77 -4.18 -19.21
CA GLU A 211 7.71 -4.18 -18.21
C GLU A 211 8.24 -4.26 -16.77
N ALA A 212 9.49 -4.66 -16.52
CA ALA A 212 10.03 -4.75 -15.16
C ALA A 212 9.88 -3.43 -14.38
N LEU A 213 9.48 -3.52 -13.11
CA LEU A 213 9.27 -2.36 -12.26
C LEU A 213 10.60 -1.87 -11.67
N THR A 214 11.47 -1.30 -12.50
CA THR A 214 12.72 -0.68 -12.01
C THR A 214 12.44 0.46 -11.02
N PRO A 215 13.37 0.83 -10.11
CA PRO A 215 13.16 1.96 -9.20
C PRO A 215 12.77 3.27 -9.90
N ALA A 216 13.38 3.58 -11.05
CA ALA A 216 13.03 4.77 -11.82
C ALA A 216 11.60 4.70 -12.36
N LYS A 217 11.15 3.53 -12.80
CA LYS A 217 9.79 3.31 -13.28
C LYS A 217 8.77 3.38 -12.13
N VAL A 218 9.06 2.74 -10.99
CA VAL A 218 8.21 2.84 -9.79
C VAL A 218 8.05 4.30 -9.37
N ARG A 219 9.14 5.08 -9.35
CA ARG A 219 9.07 6.53 -9.05
C ARG A 219 8.14 7.26 -10.02
N ALA A 220 8.30 7.04 -11.32
CA ALA A 220 7.45 7.64 -12.34
C ALA A 220 5.96 7.24 -12.17
N MET A 221 5.69 5.97 -11.86
CA MET A 221 4.35 5.45 -11.63
C MET A 221 3.70 6.04 -10.38
N THR A 222 4.48 6.15 -9.30
CA THR A 222 4.08 6.79 -8.06
C THR A 222 3.74 8.28 -8.28
N ASP A 223 4.59 9.01 -9.01
CA ASP A 223 4.35 10.42 -9.36
C ASP A 223 3.11 10.60 -10.25
N CYS A 224 2.66 9.53 -10.93
CA CYS A 224 1.43 9.49 -11.73
C CYS A 224 0.19 8.99 -10.97
N GLY A 225 0.34 8.58 -9.69
CA GLY A 225 -0.78 8.18 -8.84
C GLY A 225 -0.97 6.67 -8.67
N VAL A 226 -0.05 5.83 -9.15
CA VAL A 226 -0.02 4.41 -8.77
C VAL A 226 0.20 4.31 -7.25
N ASN A 227 -0.67 3.55 -6.59
CA ASN A 227 -0.75 3.53 -5.13
C ASN A 227 -0.59 2.14 -4.53
N LEU A 228 -0.50 1.10 -5.36
CA LEU A 228 -0.24 -0.26 -4.92
C LEU A 228 0.71 -0.98 -5.88
N PHE A 229 1.77 -1.59 -5.33
CA PHE A 229 2.73 -2.37 -6.09
C PHE A 229 2.82 -3.79 -5.54
N GLY A 230 2.59 -4.79 -6.39
CA GLY A 230 2.89 -6.20 -6.12
C GLY A 230 4.30 -6.52 -6.61
N LEU A 231 5.31 -6.25 -5.78
CA LEU A 231 6.72 -6.43 -6.15
C LEU A 231 7.18 -7.84 -5.82
N ASP A 232 7.87 -8.48 -6.76
CA ASP A 232 8.46 -9.78 -6.54
C ASP A 232 9.84 -9.68 -5.89
N GLN A 233 10.18 -10.69 -5.07
CA GLN A 233 11.54 -10.93 -4.57
C GLN A 233 12.16 -9.71 -3.86
N LEU A 234 11.34 -8.99 -3.09
CA LEU A 234 11.79 -7.84 -2.31
C LEU A 234 12.94 -8.21 -1.36
N LEU A 235 14.00 -7.41 -1.44
CA LEU A 235 15.11 -7.40 -0.48
C LEU A 235 15.09 -6.08 0.33
N PRO A 236 15.66 -6.04 1.53
CA PRO A 236 15.63 -4.83 2.37
C PRO A 236 16.21 -3.57 1.69
N GLU A 237 17.24 -3.72 0.86
CA GLU A 237 17.91 -2.66 0.12
C GLU A 237 17.31 -2.39 -1.27
N ASP A 238 16.14 -2.95 -1.57
CA ASP A 238 15.50 -2.78 -2.86
C ASP A 238 15.05 -1.33 -3.10
N GLY A 239 15.68 -0.67 -4.07
CA GLY A 239 15.41 0.73 -4.42
C GLY A 239 13.96 1.01 -4.83
N ARG A 240 13.18 -0.01 -5.21
CA ARG A 240 11.76 0.12 -5.55
C ARG A 240 10.92 0.54 -4.36
N ILE A 241 11.28 0.11 -3.15
CA ILE A 241 10.59 0.50 -1.91
C ILE A 241 10.71 2.02 -1.71
N GLN A 242 11.93 2.55 -1.75
CA GLN A 242 12.18 4.00 -1.65
C GLN A 242 11.51 4.79 -2.78
N ALA A 243 11.49 4.23 -3.99
CA ALA A 243 10.87 4.85 -5.14
C ALA A 243 9.33 4.98 -5.02
N SER A 244 8.68 4.07 -4.31
CA SER A 244 7.21 4.09 -4.08
C SER A 244 6.74 5.15 -3.08
N LEU A 245 7.66 5.68 -2.27
CA LEU A 245 7.38 6.83 -1.41
C LEU A 245 7.20 8.06 -2.32
N TRP A 246 6.33 9.00 -1.99
CA TRP A 246 6.15 10.23 -2.79
C TRP A 246 6.21 11.52 -1.97
N SER A 247 6.01 11.41 -0.65
CA SER A 247 5.96 12.55 0.26
C SER A 247 7.35 12.94 0.72
N TRP A 248 7.83 12.38 1.82
CA TRP A 248 9.11 12.75 2.44
C TRP A 248 10.33 12.36 1.59
N ALA A 249 11.37 13.18 1.68
CA ALA A 249 12.68 12.88 1.14
C ALA A 249 13.39 11.84 2.05
N PRO A 250 14.38 11.08 1.53
CA PRO A 250 15.14 10.16 2.34
C PRO A 250 15.75 10.84 3.58
N GLY A 251 15.50 10.26 4.76
CA GLY A 251 16.00 10.78 6.04
C GLY A 251 15.16 11.92 6.65
N GLU A 252 14.04 12.29 6.03
CA GLU A 252 13.13 13.31 6.55
C GLU A 252 11.88 12.69 7.22
N PRO A 253 11.26 13.38 8.19
CA PRO A 253 11.67 14.65 8.78
C PRO A 253 12.91 14.49 9.68
N ARG A 254 13.97 15.27 9.42
CA ARG A 254 15.23 15.14 10.19
C ARG A 254 15.16 15.92 11.52
N PRO A 255 15.72 15.40 12.63
CA PRO A 255 15.73 16.10 13.91
C PRO A 255 16.35 17.50 13.81
N GLY A 256 15.72 18.49 14.45
CA GLY A 256 16.21 19.87 14.50
C GLY A 256 16.01 20.70 13.22
N ALA A 257 15.49 20.13 12.13
CA ALA A 257 15.20 20.90 10.92
C ALA A 257 13.92 21.74 10.98
N GLY A 258 13.11 21.58 12.03
CA GLY A 258 11.84 22.27 12.22
C GLY A 258 10.65 21.30 12.12
N THR A 259 9.45 21.86 12.23
CA THR A 259 8.21 21.06 12.36
C THR A 259 7.20 21.35 11.26
N CYS A 260 7.60 22.01 10.18
CA CYS A 260 6.73 22.31 9.04
C CYS A 260 7.26 21.68 7.76
N ALA A 261 6.37 21.11 6.96
CA ALA A 261 6.75 20.44 5.72
C ALA A 261 6.88 21.42 4.55
N LEU A 262 8.04 21.39 3.90
CA LEU A 262 8.35 22.15 2.70
C LEU A 262 8.57 21.18 1.54
N GLN A 263 7.94 21.40 0.38
CA GLN A 263 8.27 20.66 -0.83
C GLN A 263 9.59 21.19 -1.42
N GLY A 264 10.59 20.33 -1.55
CA GLY A 264 11.91 20.61 -2.11
C GLY A 264 11.96 20.58 -3.63
N ALA A 265 13.17 20.76 -4.16
CA ALA A 265 13.44 20.83 -5.61
C ALA A 265 13.24 19.49 -6.33
N ASP A 266 13.28 18.36 -5.62
CA ASP A 266 13.02 17.01 -6.15
C ASP A 266 11.55 16.58 -6.01
N GLY A 267 10.70 17.51 -5.59
CA GLY A 267 9.28 17.30 -5.31
C GLY A 267 9.00 16.61 -3.97
N ARG A 268 10.02 16.19 -3.22
CA ARG A 268 9.84 15.53 -1.91
C ARG A 268 9.76 16.55 -0.78
N TRP A 269 9.23 16.13 0.36
CA TRP A 269 9.07 16.98 1.53
C TRP A 269 10.31 16.91 2.40
N VAL A 270 10.69 18.07 2.92
CA VAL A 270 11.74 18.25 3.93
C VAL A 270 11.15 19.02 5.10
N ALA A 271 11.68 18.78 6.31
CA ALA A 271 11.31 19.59 7.46
C ALA A 271 12.02 20.95 7.39
N ALA A 272 11.31 22.01 7.76
CA ALA A 272 11.86 23.36 7.84
C ALA A 272 11.27 24.14 9.04
N PRO A 273 11.96 25.19 9.53
CA PRO A 273 11.45 26.07 10.57
C PRO A 273 10.17 26.78 10.11
N CYS A 274 9.09 26.65 10.89
CA CYS A 274 7.78 27.19 10.53
C CYS A 274 7.75 28.73 10.41
N GLY A 275 8.74 29.42 10.99
CA GLY A 275 8.89 30.87 10.95
C GLY A 275 9.52 31.40 9.65
N ASP A 276 10.11 30.53 8.84
CA ASP A 276 10.74 30.93 7.59
C ASP A 276 9.69 31.35 6.55
N ALA A 277 10.05 32.30 5.69
CA ALA A 277 9.17 32.79 4.65
C ALA A 277 9.32 31.96 3.37
N HIS A 278 8.28 31.20 3.03
CA HIS A 278 8.21 30.42 1.79
C HIS A 278 6.86 30.62 1.10
N ARG A 279 6.80 30.33 -0.20
CA ARG A 279 5.50 30.29 -0.87
C ARG A 279 4.63 29.19 -0.26
N ALA A 280 3.31 29.29 -0.31
CA ALA A 280 2.42 28.28 0.23
C ALA A 280 1.55 27.61 -0.83
N ALA A 281 1.42 26.27 -0.73
CA ALA A 281 0.65 25.43 -1.64
C ALA A 281 -0.84 25.52 -1.36
N CYS A 282 -1.61 25.90 -2.37
CA CYS A 282 -3.06 25.95 -2.28
C CYS A 282 -3.71 25.10 -3.34
N MET A 283 -4.87 24.54 -2.98
CA MET A 283 -5.68 23.74 -3.89
C MET A 283 -7.05 24.41 -4.05
N SER A 284 -7.51 24.54 -5.29
CA SER A 284 -8.88 24.95 -5.61
C SER A 284 -9.88 23.82 -5.34
N ALA A 285 -11.18 24.14 -5.32
CA ALA A 285 -12.24 23.14 -5.23
C ALA A 285 -12.20 22.11 -6.37
N ASN A 286 -11.65 22.49 -7.53
CA ASN A 286 -11.49 21.62 -8.70
C ASN A 286 -10.17 20.83 -8.69
N GLY A 287 -9.41 20.85 -7.58
CA GLY A 287 -8.16 20.11 -7.45
C GLY A 287 -6.95 20.75 -8.15
N THR A 288 -7.03 22.00 -8.58
CA THR A 288 -5.91 22.72 -9.21
C THR A 288 -4.96 23.24 -8.14
N TRP A 289 -3.67 22.94 -8.28
CA TRP A 289 -2.62 23.44 -7.39
C TRP A 289 -2.08 24.80 -7.84
N THR A 290 -1.92 25.72 -6.90
CA THR A 290 -1.29 27.02 -7.08
C THR A 290 -0.38 27.33 -5.88
N VAL A 291 0.52 28.30 -6.05
CA VAL A 291 1.41 28.76 -4.97
C VAL A 291 1.23 30.25 -4.74
N THR A 292 1.39 30.72 -3.48
CA THR A 292 1.33 32.15 -3.18
C THR A 292 2.30 32.95 -4.05
N PRO A 293 1.93 34.15 -4.53
CA PRO A 293 2.85 34.99 -5.30
C PRO A 293 4.05 35.42 -4.45
N SER A 294 3.79 35.73 -3.18
CA SER A 294 4.77 36.16 -2.19
C SER A 294 5.01 35.09 -1.11
N PRO A 295 6.23 34.97 -0.59
CA PRO A 295 6.52 34.12 0.57
C PRO A 295 5.75 34.56 1.82
N VAL A 296 5.34 33.59 2.62
CA VAL A 296 4.64 33.75 3.90
C VAL A 296 5.20 32.76 4.92
N THR A 297 5.01 33.03 6.21
CA THR A 297 5.29 32.03 7.24
C THR A 297 4.25 30.91 7.16
N PHE A 298 4.57 29.74 7.71
CA PHE A 298 3.63 28.60 7.68
C PHE A 298 2.28 28.94 8.34
N ALA A 299 2.31 29.67 9.47
CA ALA A 299 1.11 30.09 10.19
C ALA A 299 0.24 31.09 9.40
N ALA A 300 0.84 31.87 8.50
CA ALA A 300 0.14 32.83 7.65
C ALA A 300 -0.37 32.20 6.32
N ALA A 301 0.05 30.98 5.99
CA ALA A 301 -0.36 30.30 4.76
C ALA A 301 -1.90 30.16 4.58
N PRO A 302 -2.69 29.83 5.62
CA PRO A 302 -4.15 29.74 5.47
C PRO A 302 -4.82 31.06 5.10
N SER A 303 -4.33 32.20 5.61
CA SER A 303 -4.95 33.51 5.40
C SER A 303 -4.52 34.19 4.10
N ALA A 304 -3.38 33.79 3.52
CA ALA A 304 -2.86 34.34 2.27
C ALA A 304 -3.82 34.21 1.06
N TRP A 305 -4.85 33.37 1.16
CA TRP A 305 -5.76 33.05 0.06
C TRP A 305 -7.25 33.12 0.40
N ALA A 306 -7.61 33.63 1.58
CA ALA A 306 -8.99 33.63 2.08
C ALA A 306 -10.02 34.28 1.14
N ALA A 307 -9.58 35.11 0.18
CA ALA A 307 -10.44 35.83 -0.77
C ALA A 307 -10.61 35.16 -2.15
N VAL A 308 -9.91 34.06 -2.47
CA VAL A 308 -9.81 33.53 -3.86
C VAL A 308 -10.38 32.11 -4.01
N GLY A 309 -11.03 31.57 -2.97
CA GLY A 309 -11.64 30.24 -3.04
C GLY A 309 -10.65 29.08 -3.20
N VAL A 310 -9.37 29.31 -2.89
CA VAL A 310 -8.33 28.27 -2.80
C VAL A 310 -7.90 28.12 -1.35
N THR A 311 -7.57 26.89 -0.94
CA THR A 311 -7.27 26.58 0.47
C THR A 311 -5.85 26.07 0.60
N PHE A 312 -5.12 26.51 1.64
CA PHE A 312 -3.85 25.89 2.02
C PHE A 312 -4.06 24.37 2.22
N ALA A 313 -3.31 23.56 1.49
CA ALA A 313 -3.66 22.17 1.25
C ALA A 313 -2.47 21.20 1.36
N LEU A 314 -2.82 19.93 1.57
CA LEU A 314 -1.91 18.80 1.70
C LEU A 314 -2.13 17.86 0.51
N PRO A 315 -1.12 17.62 -0.35
CA PRO A 315 -1.18 16.54 -1.33
C PRO A 315 -1.38 15.21 -0.60
N ARG A 316 -2.32 14.39 -1.08
CA ARG A 316 -2.67 13.08 -0.50
C ARG A 316 -2.21 11.90 -1.35
N THR A 317 -1.70 12.16 -2.56
CA THR A 317 -1.21 11.15 -3.51
C THR A 317 0.05 11.67 -4.20
N GLY A 318 0.81 10.76 -4.83
CA GLY A 318 1.97 11.12 -5.64
C GLY A 318 1.60 12.04 -6.82
N ASP A 319 0.49 11.79 -7.51
CA ASP A 319 -0.03 12.68 -8.57
C ASP A 319 -0.33 14.10 -8.06
N GLN A 320 -0.98 14.24 -6.90
CA GLN A 320 -1.22 15.57 -6.33
C GLN A 320 0.10 16.27 -5.97
N ASN A 321 1.08 15.52 -5.46
CA ASN A 321 2.38 16.07 -5.12
C ASN A 321 3.19 16.48 -6.37
N ALA A 322 3.12 15.70 -7.44
CA ALA A 322 3.74 16.03 -8.74
C ALA A 322 3.09 17.27 -9.39
N ARG A 323 1.76 17.39 -9.34
CA ARG A 323 1.03 18.59 -9.77
C ARG A 323 1.44 19.83 -8.98
N LEU A 324 1.57 19.69 -7.66
CA LEU A 324 2.08 20.78 -6.83
C LEU A 324 3.50 21.17 -7.22
N HIS A 325 4.39 20.20 -7.43
CA HIS A 325 5.77 20.47 -7.81
C HIS A 325 5.85 21.21 -9.16
N ALA A 326 5.02 20.80 -10.14
CA ALA A 326 4.89 21.50 -11.42
C ALA A 326 4.41 22.96 -11.25
N ALA A 327 3.51 23.23 -10.31
CA ALA A 327 3.03 24.58 -10.00
C ALA A 327 4.06 25.42 -9.22
N ALA A 328 4.85 24.80 -8.34
CA ALA A 328 5.90 25.45 -7.56
C ALA A 328 7.14 25.81 -8.41
N GLY A 329 7.40 25.03 -9.46
CA GLY A 329 8.55 25.17 -10.33
C GLY A 329 9.77 24.38 -9.83
N PRO A 330 10.86 24.34 -10.63
CA PRO A 330 12.00 23.43 -10.42
C PRO A 330 12.80 23.71 -9.14
N THR A 331 12.66 24.90 -8.55
CA THR A 331 13.33 25.25 -7.29
C THR A 331 12.62 24.68 -6.06
N GLY A 332 11.35 24.26 -6.19
CA GLY A 332 10.51 23.91 -5.05
C GLY A 332 10.38 25.07 -4.06
N GLY A 333 10.48 24.78 -2.77
CA GLY A 333 10.46 25.76 -1.69
C GLY A 333 9.06 26.23 -1.32
N THR A 334 8.08 25.32 -1.32
CA THR A 334 6.67 25.64 -1.06
C THR A 334 6.16 24.92 0.18
N TRP A 335 5.54 25.66 1.11
CA TRP A 335 4.85 25.10 2.26
C TRP A 335 3.73 24.17 1.84
N VAL A 336 3.70 22.98 2.42
CA VAL A 336 2.61 22.02 2.31
C VAL A 336 1.86 22.02 3.63
N ARG A 337 0.53 21.84 3.64
CA ARG A 337 -0.27 21.84 4.90
C ARG A 337 -0.05 20.57 5.73
N TYR A 338 1.16 20.44 6.26
CA TYR A 338 1.55 19.38 7.16
C TYR A 338 2.53 19.93 8.20
N ALA A 339 2.14 19.82 9.47
CA ALA A 339 3.05 20.02 10.58
C ALA A 339 3.54 18.64 11.02
N VAL A 340 4.86 18.49 11.13
CA VAL A 340 5.47 17.30 11.71
C VAL A 340 5.03 17.24 13.17
N PRO A 341 4.37 16.16 13.61
CA PRO A 341 4.04 15.99 15.01
C PRO A 341 5.31 16.08 15.85
N ALA A 342 5.31 16.89 16.92
CA ALA A 342 6.40 16.93 17.88
C ALA A 342 6.48 15.54 18.50
N GLU A 343 7.47 14.74 18.07
CA GLU A 343 7.65 13.32 18.38
C GLU A 343 6.35 12.65 18.83
N ALA A 344 5.54 12.18 17.86
CA ALA A 344 4.95 10.87 18.10
C ALA A 344 6.16 10.00 18.43
N THR A 345 6.24 9.55 19.68
CA THR A 345 7.26 8.63 20.20
C THR A 345 7.64 7.71 19.05
N PRO A 346 8.94 7.59 18.66
CA PRO A 346 9.31 6.70 17.57
C PRO A 346 8.60 5.39 17.84
N TYR A 347 7.81 4.91 16.87
CA TYR A 347 7.15 3.62 16.97
C TYR A 347 8.20 2.66 17.53
N PRO A 348 7.97 2.02 18.71
CA PRO A 348 8.96 1.13 19.28
C PRO A 348 9.20 0.03 18.24
N GLY A 349 10.33 0.04 17.54
CA GLY A 349 10.54 -0.86 16.40
C GLY A 349 11.39 -0.32 15.27
N GLN A 350 11.53 1.00 15.10
CA GLN A 350 12.61 1.54 14.28
C GLN A 350 13.92 1.44 15.07
N ALA A 351 14.50 0.23 15.14
CA ALA A 351 15.89 0.08 15.50
C ALA A 351 16.72 0.82 14.43
N ASP A 352 17.64 1.69 14.86
CA ASP A 352 18.64 2.27 13.96
C ASP A 352 19.41 1.10 13.33
N PRO A 353 19.38 0.92 11.98
CA PRO A 353 20.09 -0.17 11.31
C PRO A 353 21.60 -0.17 11.62
N ARG A 354 22.15 0.96 12.06
CA ARG A 354 23.57 1.09 12.45
C ARG A 354 23.89 0.50 13.82
N THR A 355 22.89 0.08 14.61
CA THR A 355 23.10 -0.46 15.97
C THR A 355 22.94 -1.98 16.08
N GLN A 356 22.54 -2.67 15.01
CA GLN A 356 22.61 -4.13 14.99
C GLN A 356 24.06 -4.57 14.74
N ALA A 357 24.83 -4.70 15.83
CA ALA A 357 26.05 -5.48 15.81
C ALA A 357 25.75 -6.88 15.31
N LEU A 358 26.37 -7.26 14.19
CA LEU A 358 26.38 -8.62 13.66
C LEU A 358 26.76 -9.59 14.78
N ALA A 359 25.83 -10.45 15.19
CA ALA A 359 26.15 -11.57 16.05
C ALA A 359 27.15 -12.47 15.31
N PRO A 360 28.26 -12.91 15.94
CA PRO A 360 29.22 -13.79 15.29
C PRO A 360 28.56 -15.14 14.98
N PRO A 361 28.92 -15.79 13.85
CA PRO A 361 28.39 -17.09 13.50
C PRO A 361 28.78 -18.12 14.57
N GLY A 362 27.78 -18.82 15.10
CA GLY A 362 27.99 -19.94 16.03
C GLY A 362 28.75 -21.09 15.35
N PRO A 363 29.49 -21.89 16.13
CA PRO A 363 30.28 -23.00 15.59
C PRO A 363 29.40 -24.06 14.95
N ARG A 364 29.88 -24.60 13.81
CA ARG A 364 29.23 -25.60 12.96
C ARG A 364 29.10 -26.96 13.64
#